data_AF-A0AAN1WJQ6-F1
#
_entry.id   AF-A0AAN1WJQ6-F1
#
_cell.length_a   1.000
_cell.length_b   1.000
_cell.length_c   1.000
_cell.angle_alpha   90.00
_cell.angle_beta   90.00
_cell.angle_gamma   90.00
#
_symmetry.space_group_name_H-M   'P 1'
#
loop_
_entity.id
_entity.type
_entity.pdbx_description
1 polymer ?
#
loop_
_entity_poly.entity_id
_entity_poly.type
_entity_poly.pdbx_seq_one_letter_code
_entity_poly.pdbx_strand_id
1 'polypeptide(L)'
;MVSAHLENQGLHVDIIPHQYTAEALASIIPRTRKPAKILFPKGNCSPNILEPLLKKKGHSVDSIEVYRVTQHDDLYPQLQQKIDDQDVDCIACRHRPT
;
A
#
# COMPACT_ATOMS: atom_id res chain seq x y z
N MET A 1 -9.33 8.36 1.14
CA MET A 1 -8.74 7.34 2.05
C MET A 1 -9.15 5.96 1.55
N VAL A 2 -8.33 4.92 1.76
CA VAL A 2 -8.59 3.56 1.24
C VAL A 2 -9.92 3.00 1.78
N SER A 3 -10.19 3.17 3.08
CA SER A 3 -11.43 2.71 3.72
C SER A 3 -12.69 3.25 3.03
N ALA A 4 -12.79 4.57 2.86
CA ALA A 4 -13.92 5.21 2.20
C ALA A 4 -14.13 4.73 0.75
N HIS A 5 -13.05 4.37 0.04
CA HIS A 5 -13.17 3.82 -1.31
C HIS A 5 -13.77 2.41 -1.30
N LEU A 6 -13.38 1.56 -0.35
CA LEU A 6 -13.96 0.23 -0.17
C LEU A 6 -15.44 0.30 0.20
N GLU A 7 -15.81 1.19 1.13
CA GLU A 7 -17.21 1.40 1.54
C GLU A 7 -18.09 1.87 0.38
N ASN A 8 -17.58 2.78 -0.46
CA ASN A 8 -18.30 3.22 -1.66
C ASN A 8 -18.49 2.09 -2.69
N GLN A 9 -17.65 1.05 -2.65
CA GLN A 9 -17.82 -0.16 -3.45
C GLN A 9 -18.71 -1.22 -2.78
N GLY A 10 -19.32 -0.90 -1.64
CA GLY A 10 -20.20 -1.82 -0.90
C GLY A 10 -19.48 -2.82 0.01
N LEU A 11 -18.19 -2.62 0.27
CA LEU A 11 -17.43 -3.44 1.22
C LEU A 11 -17.50 -2.83 2.62
N HIS A 12 -17.69 -3.68 3.64
CA HIS A 12 -17.65 -3.24 5.03
C HIS A 12 -16.20 -3.19 5.53
N VAL A 13 -15.82 -2.09 6.21
CA VAL A 13 -14.47 -1.89 6.76
C VAL A 13 -14.53 -1.97 8.28
N ASP A 14 -14.11 -3.11 8.83
CA ASP A 14 -14.13 -3.35 10.29
C ASP A 14 -12.89 -2.81 11.02
N ILE A 15 -11.78 -2.64 10.31
CA ILE A 15 -10.46 -2.45 10.91
C ILE A 15 -9.74 -1.29 10.23
N ILE A 16 -9.39 -0.28 11.01
CA ILE A 16 -8.55 0.85 10.58
C ILE A 16 -7.41 1.01 11.58
N PRO A 17 -6.14 0.82 11.18
CA PRO A 17 -5.01 1.01 12.08
C PRO A 17 -4.78 2.50 12.37
N HIS A 18 -4.25 2.80 13.55
CA HIS A 18 -3.87 4.17 13.91
C HIS A 18 -2.75 4.73 13.01
N GLN A 19 -1.94 3.87 12.41
CA GLN A 19 -0.92 4.23 11.44
C GLN A 19 -1.07 3.37 10.19
N TYR A 20 -0.83 3.95 9.01
CA TYR A 20 -0.90 3.24 7.74
C TYR A 20 0.38 2.43 7.48
N THR A 21 0.71 1.50 8.39
CA THR A 21 1.86 0.61 8.32
C THR A 21 1.45 -0.85 8.48
N ALA A 22 2.27 -1.76 7.96
CA ALA A 22 2.04 -3.20 8.07
C ALA A 22 2.03 -3.66 9.53
N GLU A 23 2.90 -3.10 10.37
CA GLU A 23 3.06 -3.41 11.78
C GLU A 23 1.84 -2.96 12.59
N ALA A 24 1.32 -1.77 12.32
CA ALA A 24 0.13 -1.26 12.99
C ALA A 24 -1.12 -2.05 12.61
N LEU A 25 -1.25 -2.47 11.35
CA LEU A 25 -2.34 -3.37 10.93
C LEU A 25 -2.17 -4.77 11.54
N ALA A 26 -0.93 -5.28 11.60
CA ALA A 26 -0.67 -6.56 12.23
C ALA A 26 -1.03 -6.52 13.72
N SER A 27 -0.78 -5.41 14.43
CA SER A 27 -0.96 -5.33 15.89
C SER A 27 -2.43 -5.47 16.31
N ILE A 28 -3.36 -4.90 15.55
CA ILE A 28 -4.80 -4.92 15.82
C ILE A 28 -5.49 -6.24 15.45
N ILE A 29 -4.91 -7.03 14.54
CA ILE A 29 -5.44 -8.38 14.22
C ILE A 29 -5.05 -9.34 15.37
N PRO A 30 -6.02 -9.92 16.11
CA PRO A 30 -5.72 -10.72 17.29
C PRO A 30 -5.16 -12.09 16.91
N ARG A 31 -4.36 -12.68 17.81
CA ARG A 31 -4.09 -14.12 17.73
C ARG A 31 -5.39 -14.88 17.97
N THR A 32 -5.69 -15.84 17.13
CA THR A 32 -6.94 -16.60 17.20
C THR A 32 -6.68 -18.08 17.47
N ARG A 33 -7.56 -18.71 18.25
CA ARG A 33 -7.61 -20.19 18.40
C ARG A 33 -8.15 -20.87 17.13
N LYS A 34 -8.90 -20.12 16.31
CA LYS A 34 -9.42 -20.57 15.01
C LYS A 34 -8.76 -19.75 13.91
N PRO A 35 -7.68 -20.27 13.29
CA PRO A 35 -6.92 -19.52 12.29
C PRO A 35 -7.81 -19.14 11.11
N ALA A 36 -7.73 -17.87 10.71
CA ALA A 36 -8.44 -17.35 9.53
C ALA A 36 -7.55 -17.44 8.29
N LYS A 37 -8.18 -17.61 7.13
CA LYS A 37 -7.54 -17.39 5.84
C LYS A 37 -7.71 -15.93 5.46
N ILE A 38 -6.60 -15.24 5.21
CA ILE A 38 -6.56 -13.80 4.93
C ILE A 38 -6.02 -13.61 3.51
N LEU A 39 -6.80 -12.95 2.67
CA LEU A 39 -6.34 -12.49 1.35
C LEU A 39 -5.77 -11.08 1.51
N PHE A 40 -4.53 -10.88 1.05
CA PHE A 40 -3.86 -9.57 1.13
C PHE A 40 -3.49 -9.07 -0.28
N PRO A 41 -4.39 -8.32 -0.95
CA PRO A 41 -4.08 -7.69 -2.22
C PRO A 41 -3.10 -6.52 -2.01
N LYS A 42 -1.97 -6.54 -2.72
CA LYS A 42 -0.91 -5.55 -2.58
C LYS A 42 -0.29 -5.15 -3.92
N GLY A 43 0.50 -4.08 -3.92
CA GLY A 43 1.39 -3.75 -5.03
C GLY A 43 2.74 -4.47 -4.91
N ASN A 44 3.48 -4.55 -6.02
CA ASN A 44 4.84 -5.11 -6.05
C ASN A 44 5.83 -4.39 -5.11
N CYS A 45 5.69 -3.07 -4.94
CA CYS A 45 6.55 -2.28 -4.05
C CYS A 45 6.19 -2.44 -2.56
N SER A 46 5.11 -3.15 -2.22
CA SER A 46 4.70 -3.31 -0.81
C SER A 46 5.63 -4.29 -0.09
N PRO A 47 6.28 -3.88 1.02
CA PRO A 47 7.15 -4.76 1.81
C PRO A 47 6.43 -6.02 2.28
N ASN A 48 7.15 -7.14 2.28
CA ASN A 48 6.61 -8.43 2.76
C ASN A 48 6.69 -8.55 4.30
N ILE A 49 6.10 -7.59 5.01
CA ILE A 49 6.14 -7.51 6.49
C ILE A 49 4.85 -8.07 7.11
N LEU A 50 3.68 -7.74 6.55
CA LEU A 50 2.39 -8.12 7.13
C LEU A 50 2.17 -9.63 7.13
N GLU A 51 2.51 -10.30 6.02
CA GLU A 51 2.33 -11.74 5.84
C GLU A 51 3.05 -12.58 6.92
N PRO A 52 4.37 -12.43 7.15
CA PRO A 52 5.05 -13.19 8.19
C PRO A 52 4.53 -12.87 9.60
N LEU A 53 4.14 -11.61 9.87
CA LEU A 53 3.58 -11.22 11.17
C LEU A 53 2.25 -11.93 11.47
N LEU A 54 1.36 -12.00 10.48
CA LEU A 54 0.06 -12.66 10.62
C LEU A 54 0.19 -14.19 10.62
N LYS A 55 1.11 -14.77 9.83
CA LYS A 55 1.46 -16.19 9.91
C LYS A 55 1.98 -16.58 11.30
N LYS A 56 2.82 -15.75 11.92
CA LYS A 56 3.29 -15.94 13.31
C LYS A 56 2.16 -15.84 14.35
N LYS A 57 1.04 -15.19 14.01
CA LYS A 57 -0.18 -15.15 14.83
C LYS A 57 -1.11 -16.35 14.61
N GLY A 58 -0.73 -17.27 13.72
CA GLY A 58 -1.45 -18.51 13.43
C GLY A 58 -2.34 -18.43 12.19
N HIS A 59 -2.44 -17.29 11.51
CA HIS A 59 -3.29 -17.15 10.33
C HIS A 59 -2.64 -17.74 9.08
N SER A 60 -3.45 -18.17 8.12
CA SER A 60 -3.00 -18.40 6.75
C SER A 60 -3.18 -17.11 5.97
N VAL A 61 -2.16 -16.69 5.22
CA VAL A 61 -2.18 -15.43 4.46
C VAL A 61 -1.73 -15.72 3.04
N ASP A 62 -2.58 -15.33 2.09
CA ASP A 62 -2.32 -15.37 0.66
C ASP A 62 -2.15 -13.94 0.16
N SER A 63 -0.91 -13.55 -0.15
CA SER A 63 -0.61 -12.23 -0.72
C SER A 63 -0.67 -12.29 -2.24
N ILE A 64 -1.44 -11.39 -2.86
CA ILE A 64 -1.56 -11.30 -4.33
C ILE A 64 -1.17 -9.91 -4.81
N GLU A 65 -0.35 -9.84 -5.85
CA GLU A 65 -0.02 -8.58 -6.52
C GLU A 65 -1.15 -8.20 -7.48
N VAL A 66 -1.90 -7.13 -7.18
CA VAL A 66 -3.04 -6.68 -8.00
C VAL A 66 -2.71 -5.46 -8.87
N TYR A 67 -1.57 -4.82 -8.61
CA TYR A 67 -1.03 -3.75 -9.45
C TYR A 67 0.50 -3.71 -9.36
N ARG A 68 1.12 -3.07 -10.34
CA ARG A 68 2.57 -2.89 -10.42
C ARG A 68 2.92 -1.43 -10.65
N VAL A 69 3.87 -0.91 -9.90
CA VAL A 69 4.51 0.37 -10.19
C VAL A 69 5.57 0.14 -11.27
N THR A 70 5.48 0.90 -12.36
CA THR A 70 6.45 0.91 -13.46
C THR A 70 7.04 2.31 -13.62
N GLN A 71 8.28 2.41 -14.09
CA GLN A 71 8.85 3.69 -14.49
C GLN A 71 8.18 4.20 -15.76
N HIS A 72 8.04 5.52 -15.86
CA HIS A 72 7.54 6.20 -17.05
C HIS A 72 8.69 7.02 -17.64
N ASP A 73 9.37 6.45 -18.63
CA ASP A 73 10.55 7.05 -19.24
C ASP A 73 10.20 8.21 -20.18
N ASP A 74 8.94 8.33 -20.60
CA ASP A 74 8.51 9.36 -21.55
C ASP A 74 8.29 10.74 -20.91
N LEU A 75 8.31 10.84 -19.58
CA LEU A 75 8.04 12.08 -18.86
C LEU A 75 9.25 13.02 -18.77
N TYR A 76 10.47 12.51 -18.97
CA TYR A 76 11.69 13.28 -18.75
C TYR A 76 11.80 14.53 -19.65
N PRO A 77 11.56 14.47 -20.98
CA PRO A 77 11.77 15.64 -21.83
C PRO A 77 10.79 16.78 -21.53
N GLN A 78 9.51 16.45 -21.28
CA GLN A 78 8.47 17.43 -21.00
C GLN A 78 8.63 18.06 -19.61
N LEU A 79 9.04 17.26 -18.62
CA LEU A 79 9.30 17.75 -17.27
C LEU A 79 10.53 18.66 -17.25
N GLN A 80 11.60 18.27 -17.96
CA GLN A 80 12.82 19.06 -18.10
C GLN A 80 12.53 20.42 -18.72
N GLN A 81 11.79 20.45 -19.84
CA GLN A 81 11.42 21.70 -20.50
C GLN A 81 10.65 22.64 -19.56
N LYS A 82 9.67 22.13 -18.80
CA LYS A 82 8.92 22.95 -17.84
C LYS A 82 9.78 23.48 -16.69
N ILE A 83 10.83 22.76 -16.30
CA ILE A 83 11.79 23.23 -15.30
C ILE A 83 12.67 24.33 -15.90
N ASP A 84 13.19 24.12 -17.11
CA ASP A 84 14.06 25.07 -17.81
C ASP A 84 13.33 26.39 -18.12
N ASP A 85 12.05 26.32 -18.51
CA ASP A 85 11.18 27.46 -18.79
C ASP A 85 10.72 28.21 -17.51
N GLN A 86 11.09 27.72 -16.31
CA GLN A 86 10.62 28.23 -15.01
C GLN A 86 9.09 28.23 -14.85
N ASP A 87 8.39 27.33 -15.56
CA ASP A 87 6.94 27.13 -15.46
C ASP A 87 6.52 26.41 -14.16
N VAL A 88 7.48 25.98 -13.35
CA VAL A 88 7.26 25.24 -12.10
C VAL A 88 8.05 25.87 -10.96
N ASP A 89 7.34 26.45 -9.99
CA ASP A 89 7.95 27.07 -8.81
C ASP A 89 8.31 26.06 -7.70
N CYS A 90 7.65 24.90 -7.67
CA CYS A 90 7.82 23.91 -6.59
C CYS A 90 7.54 22.47 -7.06
N ILE A 91 8.37 21.53 -6.60
CA ILE A 91 8.23 20.08 -6.86
C ILE A 91 7.95 19.37 -5.54
N ALA A 92 6.80 18.68 -5.46
CA ALA A 92 6.43 17.85 -4.32
C ALA A 92 6.65 16.37 -4.61
N CYS A 93 7.59 15.74 -3.89
CA CYS A 93 7.90 14.31 -4.01
C CYS A 93 7.16 13.50 -2.92
N ARG A 94 6.34 12.53 -3.32
CA ARG A 94 5.58 11.66 -2.38
C ARG A 94 6.29 10.37 -1.97
N HIS A 95 7.36 9.97 -2.66
CA HIS A 95 8.15 8.80 -2.35
C HIS A 95 9.62 9.10 -2.64
N ARG A 96 10.53 8.54 -1.82
CA ARG A 96 11.94 8.52 -2.17
C ARG A 96 12.14 7.49 -3.29
N PRO A 97 12.81 7.83 -4.40
CA PRO A 97 13.26 6.81 -5.33
C PRO A 97 14.25 5.90 -4.60
N THR A 98 13.99 4.59 -4.63
CA THR A 98 14.94 3.53 -4.25
C THR A 98 15.91 3.28 -5.37
#